data_AF-A0A820Q2Z8-F1
#
_entry.id   AF-A0A820Q2Z8-F1
#
_cell.length_a   1.000
_cell.length_b   1.000
_cell.length_c   1.000
_cell.angle_alpha   90.00
_cell.angle_beta   90.00
_cell.angle_gamma   90.00
#
_symmetry.space_group_name_H-M   'P 1'
#
loop_
_entity.id
_entity.type
_entity.pdbx_description
1 polymer ?
#
loop_
_entity_poly.entity_id
_entity_poly.type
_entity_poly.pdbx_seq_one_letter_code
_entity_poly.pdbx_strand_id
1 'polypeptide(L)'
;MSKNNLWNYYITIEMPALNTMLQMLLNGILINREELSNIREDLLTLMNQLELQAYRIVRRRFKINRQKDLIKILYDELHLPIQRTPHGRVCLKKSYLNILADKHPLPKLIIEYRPVP
;
A
#
# COMPACT_ATOMS: atom_id res chain seq x y z
N MET A 1 2.30 -34.17 -21.79
CA MET A 1 2.51 -34.57 -20.39
C MET A 1 1.55 -35.70 -20.05
N SER A 2 2.05 -36.87 -19.69
CA SER A 2 1.23 -38.07 -19.48
C SER A 2 0.37 -37.95 -18.22
N LYS A 3 -0.94 -38.25 -18.32
CA LYS A 3 -1.95 -38.19 -17.24
C LYS A 3 -1.51 -38.89 -15.95
N ASN A 4 -0.68 -39.94 -16.04
CA ASN A 4 -0.23 -40.71 -14.89
C ASN A 4 0.72 -39.95 -13.96
N ASN A 5 1.52 -39.00 -14.46
CA ASN A 5 2.45 -38.25 -13.60
C ASN A 5 1.71 -37.22 -12.74
N LEU A 6 0.65 -36.60 -13.28
CA LEU A 6 -0.16 -35.63 -12.54
C LEU A 6 -0.89 -36.29 -11.36
N TRP A 7 -1.39 -37.51 -11.57
CA TRP A 7 -2.05 -38.29 -10.53
C TRP A 7 -1.10 -38.63 -9.38
N ASN A 8 0.15 -38.99 -9.71
CA ASN A 8 1.16 -39.27 -8.69
C ASN A 8 1.48 -38.00 -7.86
N TYR A 9 1.74 -36.87 -8.51
CA TYR A 9 2.00 -35.60 -7.80
C TYR A 9 0.82 -35.16 -6.92
N TYR A 10 -0.41 -35.31 -7.39
CA TYR A 10 -1.60 -35.00 -6.60
C TYR A 10 -1.69 -35.82 -5.31
N ILE A 11 -1.41 -37.13 -5.40
CA ILE A 11 -1.46 -38.02 -4.22
C ILE A 11 -0.26 -37.80 -3.30
N THR A 12 0.95 -37.61 -3.83
CA THR A 12 2.17 -37.58 -3.01
C THR A 12 2.51 -36.19 -2.46
N ILE A 13 2.00 -35.11 -3.08
CA ILE A 13 2.32 -33.73 -2.69
C ILE A 13 1.06 -32.98 -2.23
N GLU A 14 0.06 -32.85 -3.11
CA GLU A 14 -1.10 -31.99 -2.84
C GLU A 14 -1.96 -32.52 -1.68
N MET A 15 -2.22 -33.83 -1.65
CA MET A 15 -3.03 -34.46 -0.59
C MET A 15 -2.40 -34.35 0.81
N PRO A 16 -1.11 -34.66 1.02
CA PRO A 16 -0.43 -34.41 2.30
C PRO A 16 -0.35 -32.92 2.66
N ALA A 17 -0.13 -32.03 1.69
CA ALA A 17 -0.08 -30.59 1.92
C ALA A 17 -1.43 -30.08 2.47
N LEU A 18 -2.55 -30.59 1.97
CA LEU A 18 -3.89 -30.26 2.47
C LEU A 18 -4.04 -30.56 3.96
N ASN A 19 -3.53 -31.71 4.43
CA ASN A 19 -3.56 -32.06 5.86
C ASN A 19 -2.76 -31.06 6.70
N THR A 20 -1.56 -30.66 6.24
CA THR A 20 -0.74 -29.66 6.95
C THR A 20 -1.42 -28.29 6.99
N MET A 21 -2.03 -27.85 5.87
CA MET A 21 -2.77 -26.59 5.82
C MET A 21 -3.98 -26.62 6.76
N LEU A 22 -4.71 -27.74 6.82
CA LEU A 22 -5.87 -27.88 7.71
C LEU A 22 -5.44 -27.77 9.18
N GLN A 23 -4.33 -28.38 9.57
CA GLN A 23 -3.78 -28.26 10.92
C GLN A 23 -3.39 -26.81 11.25
N MET A 24 -2.71 -26.11 10.33
CA MET A 24 -2.37 -24.69 10.51
C MET A 24 -3.62 -23.81 10.65
N LEU A 25 -4.64 -24.06 9.84
CA LEU A 25 -5.90 -23.32 9.87
C LEU A 25 -6.67 -23.53 11.19
N LEU A 26 -6.78 -24.77 11.65
CA LEU A 26 -7.47 -25.10 12.90
C LEU A 26 -6.73 -24.59 14.13
N ASN A 27 -5.41 -24.60 14.11
CA ASN A 27 -4.60 -24.10 15.23
C ASN A 27 -4.68 -22.56 15.34
N GLY A 28 -4.79 -21.87 14.20
CA GLY A 28 -4.90 -20.43 14.15
C GLY A 28 -3.62 -19.72 14.62
N ILE A 29 -3.75 -18.41 14.87
CA ILE A 29 -2.65 -17.56 15.33
C ILE A 29 -3.17 -16.75 16.52
N LEU A 30 -2.42 -16.79 17.63
CA LEU A 30 -2.70 -15.95 18.78
C LEU A 30 -2.28 -14.51 18.47
N ILE A 31 -3.21 -13.57 18.59
CA ILE A 31 -2.95 -12.13 18.38
C ILE A 31 -3.31 -11.39 19.66
N ASN A 32 -2.39 -10.57 20.16
CA ASN A 32 -2.65 -9.66 21.27
C ASN A 32 -3.50 -8.48 20.78
N ARG A 33 -4.77 -8.44 21.21
CA ARG A 33 -5.72 -7.38 20.81
C ARG A 33 -5.36 -6.01 21.37
N GLU A 34 -4.81 -5.95 22.57
CA GLU A 34 -4.46 -4.67 23.23
C GLU A 34 -3.28 -4.02 22.52
N GLU A 35 -2.22 -4.80 22.28
CA GLU A 35 -1.04 -4.33 21.54
C GLU A 35 -1.40 -3.92 20.11
N LEU A 36 -2.26 -4.68 19.43
CA LEU A 36 -2.76 -4.31 18.10
C LEU A 36 -3.56 -3.00 18.12
N SER A 37 -4.36 -2.76 19.17
CA SER A 37 -5.10 -1.51 19.31
C SER A 37 -4.17 -0.33 19.55
N ASN A 38 -3.13 -0.50 20.37
CA ASN A 38 -2.14 0.54 20.61
C ASN A 38 -1.40 0.90 19.32
N ILE A 39 -0.93 -0.11 18.57
CA ILE A 39 -0.29 0.09 17.26
C ILE A 39 -1.23 0.82 16.30
N ARG A 40 -2.52 0.44 16.28
CA ARG A 40 -3.52 1.11 15.45
C ARG A 40 -3.67 2.58 15.84
N GLU A 41 -3.74 2.90 17.13
CA GLU A 41 -3.84 4.28 17.61
C GLU A 41 -2.60 5.09 17.25
N ASP A 42 -1.40 4.54 17.46
CA ASP A 42 -0.14 5.17 17.08
C ASP A 42 -0.09 5.47 15.57
N LEU A 43 -0.50 4.51 14.74
CA LEU A 43 -0.59 4.72 13.30
C LEU A 43 -1.61 5.79 12.92
N LEU A 44 -2.79 5.81 13.56
CA LEU A 44 -3.79 6.85 13.32
C LEU A 44 -3.30 8.24 13.71
N THR A 45 -2.58 8.37 14.83
CA THR A 45 -1.99 9.66 15.23
C THR A 45 -0.94 10.13 14.23
N LEU A 46 -0.06 9.24 13.76
CA LEU A 46 0.93 9.55 12.73
C LEU A 46 0.26 9.96 11.41
N MET A 47 -0.77 9.25 10.98
CA MET A 47 -1.53 9.57 9.76
C MET A 47 -2.17 10.95 9.86
N ASN A 48 -2.78 11.29 11.00
CA ASN A 48 -3.36 12.62 11.22
C ASN A 48 -2.31 13.73 11.20
N GLN A 49 -1.12 13.49 11.77
CA GLN A 49 -0.02 14.45 11.74
C GLN A 49 0.47 14.70 10.31
N LEU A 50 0.66 13.63 9.52
CA LEU A 50 1.07 13.73 8.12
C LEU A 50 0.02 14.45 7.26
N GLU A 51 -1.28 14.19 7.49
CA GLU A 51 -2.36 14.91 6.83
C GLU A 51 -2.35 16.41 7.16
N LEU A 52 -2.18 16.77 8.43
CA LEU A 52 -2.08 18.17 8.84
C LEU A 52 -0.87 18.87 8.21
N GLN A 53 0.28 18.21 8.13
CA GLN A 53 1.47 18.75 7.46
C GLN A 53 1.20 18.97 5.96
N ALA A 54 0.58 18.00 5.30
CA ALA A 54 0.21 18.11 3.90
C ALA A 54 -0.77 19.27 3.65
N TYR A 55 -1.76 19.48 4.53
CA TYR A 55 -2.68 20.62 4.47
C TYR A 55 -1.99 21.96 4.64
N ARG A 56 -0.96 22.05 5.48
CA ARG A 56 -0.19 23.30 5.67
C ARG A 56 0.62 23.68 4.43
N ILE A 57 1.16 22.68 3.72
CA ILE A 57 1.97 22.90 2.52
C ILE A 57 1.08 23.39 1.36
N VAL A 58 -0.04 22.70 1.11
CA VAL A 58 -0.94 22.99 -0.01
C VAL A 58 -1.95 24.11 0.33
N ARG A 59 -2.06 24.47 1.61
CA ARG A 59 -3.06 25.41 2.16
C ARG A 59 -4.52 25.03 1.85
N ARG A 60 -4.76 23.74 1.61
CA ARG A 60 -6.06 23.17 1.27
C ARG A 60 -6.24 21.81 1.94
N ARG A 61 -7.47 21.50 2.35
CA ARG A 61 -7.84 20.15 2.83
C ARG A 61 -8.13 19.23 1.65
N PHE A 62 -7.53 18.04 1.65
CA PHE A 62 -7.74 17.00 0.63
C PHE A 62 -7.53 15.61 1.22
N LYS A 63 -8.05 14.54 0.61
CA LYS A 63 -7.81 13.19 1.13
C LYS A 63 -6.54 12.61 0.49
N ILE A 64 -5.49 12.34 1.28
CA ILE A 64 -4.25 11.72 0.76
C ILE A 64 -4.53 10.33 0.16
N ASN A 65 -5.50 9.60 0.72
CA ASN A 65 -5.94 8.31 0.19
C ASN A 65 -6.53 8.35 -1.24
N ARG A 66 -6.98 9.51 -1.73
CA ARG A 66 -7.66 9.61 -3.02
C ARG A 66 -6.68 10.02 -4.11
N GLN A 67 -6.27 9.05 -4.93
CA GLN A 67 -5.34 9.25 -6.05
C GLN A 67 -5.76 10.38 -7.00
N LYS A 68 -7.06 10.54 -7.29
CA LYS A 68 -7.57 11.62 -8.16
C LYS A 68 -7.30 13.01 -7.59
N ASP A 69 -7.40 13.17 -6.28
CA ASP A 69 -7.18 14.46 -5.62
C ASP A 69 -5.67 14.78 -5.57
N LEU A 70 -4.83 13.77 -5.30
CA LEU A 70 -3.38 13.90 -5.39
C LEU A 70 -2.89 14.31 -6.78
N ILE A 71 -3.45 13.72 -7.84
CA ILE A 71 -3.11 14.08 -9.22
C ILE A 71 -3.43 15.56 -9.45
N LYS A 72 -4.65 16.01 -9.11
CA LYS A 72 -5.01 17.42 -9.26
C LYS A 72 -4.07 18.36 -8.51
N ILE A 73 -3.72 18.04 -7.26
CA ILE A 73 -2.84 18.91 -6.47
C ILE A 73 -1.41 18.93 -7.02
N LEU A 74 -0.85 17.77 -7.35
CA LEU A 74 0.52 17.68 -7.87
C LEU A 74 0.66 18.37 -9.24
N TYR A 75 -0.39 18.39 -10.07
CA TYR A 75 -0.33 18.91 -11.44
C TYR A 75 -0.99 20.27 -11.64
N ASP A 76 -2.22 20.44 -11.14
CA ASP A 76 -2.98 21.67 -11.36
C ASP A 76 -2.51 22.79 -10.42
N GLU A 77 -2.14 22.46 -9.17
CA GLU A 77 -1.75 23.45 -8.17
C GLU A 77 -0.21 23.60 -8.05
N LEU A 78 0.53 22.49 -8.06
CA LEU A 78 1.99 22.48 -7.90
C LEU A 78 2.76 22.44 -9.23
N HIS A 79 2.07 22.27 -10.35
CA HIS A 79 2.64 22.23 -11.71
C HIS A 79 3.88 21.33 -11.86
N LEU A 80 3.89 20.19 -11.15
CA LEU A 80 4.99 19.23 -11.23
C LEU A 80 4.94 18.46 -12.56
N PRO A 81 6.08 17.96 -13.08
CA PRO A 81 6.09 17.20 -14.32
C PRO A 81 5.28 15.90 -14.19
N ILE A 82 4.59 15.50 -15.25
CA ILE A 82 3.79 14.25 -15.33
C ILE A 82 4.60 13.18 -16.08
N GLN A 83 4.73 11.99 -15.49
CA GLN A 83 5.06 10.77 -16.23
C GLN A 83 3.78 9.97 -16.43
N ARG A 84 3.46 9.59 -17.66
CA ARG A 84 2.30 8.76 -18.00
C ARG A 84 2.74 7.32 -18.20
N THR A 85 1.93 6.39 -17.72
CA THR A 85 2.05 4.97 -18.06
C THR A 85 1.59 4.72 -19.50
N PRO A 86 1.95 3.57 -20.11
CA PRO A 86 1.53 3.23 -21.48
C PRO A 86 0.00 3.29 -21.70
N HIS A 87 -0.78 3.11 -20.63
CA HIS A 87 -2.25 3.22 -20.64
C HIS A 87 -2.77 4.65 -20.40
N GLY A 88 -1.95 5.68 -20.54
CA GLY A 88 -2.33 7.09 -20.42
C GLY A 88 -2.62 7.57 -18.99
N ARG A 89 -2.56 6.68 -17.98
CA ARG A 89 -2.75 7.05 -16.58
C ARG A 89 -1.50 7.70 -16.02
N VAL A 90 -1.71 8.70 -15.16
CA VAL A 90 -0.61 9.38 -14.46
C VAL A 90 0.08 8.42 -13.50
N CYS A 91 1.41 8.40 -13.53
CA CYS A 91 2.23 7.49 -12.75
C CYS A 91 2.38 8.00 -11.31
N LEU A 92 1.64 7.42 -10.37
CA LEU A 92 1.79 7.65 -8.92
C LEU A 92 2.62 6.54 -8.24
N LYS A 93 3.56 5.94 -8.96
CA LYS A 93 4.43 4.90 -8.40
C LYS A 93 5.39 5.51 -7.38
N LYS A 94 5.75 4.74 -6.34
CA LYS A 94 6.72 5.16 -5.31
C LYS A 94 8.03 5.67 -5.92
N SER A 95 8.52 5.01 -6.96
CA SER A 95 9.73 5.43 -7.71
C SER A 95 9.60 6.83 -8.32
N TYR A 96 8.44 7.17 -8.87
CA TYR A 96 8.21 8.50 -9.46
C TYR A 96 7.99 9.58 -8.39
N LEU A 97 7.30 9.25 -7.31
CA LEU A 97 7.12 10.15 -6.17
C LEU A 97 8.47 10.48 -5.50
N ASN A 98 9.43 9.55 -5.47
CA ASN A 98 10.78 9.82 -4.97
C ASN A 98 11.50 10.88 -5.82
N ILE A 99 11.42 10.78 -7.15
CA ILE A 99 12.01 11.78 -8.06
C ILE A 99 11.34 13.16 -7.87
N LEU A 100 10.04 13.17 -7.61
CA LEU A 100 9.29 14.40 -7.32
C LEU A 100 9.60 14.97 -5.93
N ALA A 101 10.02 14.14 -4.97
CA ALA A 101 10.35 14.56 -3.61
C ALA A 101 11.56 15.51 -3.57
N ASP A 102 12.48 15.39 -4.53
CA ASP A 102 13.60 16.32 -4.68
C ASP A 102 13.15 17.74 -5.07
N LYS A 103 11.97 17.86 -5.69
CA LYS A 103 11.42 19.14 -6.17
C LYS A 103 10.43 19.77 -5.21
N HIS A 104 9.73 18.97 -4.41
CA HIS A 104 8.71 19.48 -3.49
C HIS A 104 8.54 18.55 -2.28
N PRO A 105 8.27 19.09 -1.08
CA PRO A 105 8.10 18.29 0.13
C PRO A 105 6.84 17.41 0.13
N LEU A 106 5.81 17.75 -0.64
CA LEU A 106 4.52 17.02 -0.65
C LEU A 106 4.64 15.53 -1.09
N PRO A 107 5.31 15.20 -2.22
CA PRO A 107 5.57 13.80 -2.60
C PRO A 107 6.17 12.94 -1.50
N LYS A 108 7.09 13.50 -0.69
CA LYS A 108 7.73 12.79 0.42
C LYS A 108 6.72 12.38 1.49
N LEU A 109 5.84 13.31 1.89
CA LEU A 109 4.76 13.03 2.84
C LEU A 109 3.77 11.98 2.33
N ILE A 110 3.47 11.99 1.02
CA ILE A 110 2.59 10.99 0.40
C ILE A 110 3.23 9.59 0.46
N ILE A 111 4.55 9.50 0.27
CA ILE A 111 5.29 8.24 0.36
C ILE A 111 5.28 7.69 1.79
N GLU A 112 5.43 8.56 2.78
CA GLU A 112 5.40 8.20 4.22
C GLU A 112 3.98 7.82 4.70
N TYR A 113 2.93 8.34 4.07
CA TYR A 113 1.54 8.01 4.39
C TYR A 113 1.07 6.66 3.80
N ARG A 114 1.62 6.24 2.64
CA ARG A 114 1.18 5.03 1.92
C ARG A 114 1.74 3.66 2.38
N PRO A 115 2.74 3.51 3.27
CA PRO A 115 3.23 2.19 3.66
C PRO A 115 2.29 1.49 4.65
N VAL A 116 1.16 2.11 5.02
CA VAL A 116 0.12 1.48 5.84
C VAL A 116 -0.79 0.66 4.90
N PRO A 117 -0.80 -0.67 5.01
CA PRO A 117 -1.60 -1.56 4.16
C PRO A 117 -3.11 -1.40 4.37
#